data_AF-A0A183S9Y9-F1
#
_entry.id   AF-A0A183S9Y9-F1
#
_cell.length_a   1.000
_cell.length_b   1.000
_cell.length_c   1.000
_cell.angle_alpha   90.00
_cell.angle_beta   90.00
_cell.angle_gamma   90.00
#
_symmetry.space_group_name_H-M   'P 1'
#
loop_
_entity.id
_entity.type
_entity.pdbx_description
1 polymer ?
#
loop_
_entity_poly.entity_id
_entity_poly.type
_entity_poly.pdbx_seq_one_letter_code
_entity_poly.pdbx_strand_id
1 'polypeptide(L)'
;MAPQLLVTYFFVPGRLFQTLMDIGAQLYPPRLIRPPRAFDDLFNKLHLVSCASATHRFQENLLCLVCGRLLCALCAHVSSVLVEHAFHCEGFAGVSLEINTSLVYVSLGPSICEWGSIYLDVYGEEDLDLKRGKPLFLNDDRFALLESQWITHSFRHVLKHWRYV
;
A
#
# COMPACT_ATOMS: atom_id res chain seq x y z
N MET A 1 8.32 7.16 36.49
CA MET A 1 6.93 6.66 36.51
C MET A 1 6.23 7.35 35.35
N ALA A 2 6.09 6.83 34.13
CA ALA A 2 6.20 5.48 33.56
C ALA A 2 7.22 5.46 32.39
N PRO A 3 7.89 4.33 32.12
CA PRO A 3 8.74 4.21 30.94
C PRO A 3 7.92 3.88 29.70
N GLN A 4 8.39 4.44 28.60
CA GLN A 4 7.85 4.41 27.25
C GLN A 4 7.72 2.97 26.74
N LEU A 5 6.55 2.65 26.17
CA LEU A 5 6.33 1.44 25.39
C LEU A 5 7.24 1.47 24.16
N LEU A 6 8.35 0.74 24.24
CA LEU A 6 9.14 0.32 23.09
C LEU A 6 8.22 -0.52 22.20
N VAL A 7 7.80 0.04 21.07
CA VAL A 7 7.28 -0.72 19.94
C VAL A 7 8.46 -1.51 19.39
N THR A 8 8.73 -2.66 19.98
CA THR A 8 9.63 -3.66 19.41
C THR A 8 8.99 -4.13 18.11
N TYR A 9 9.53 -3.66 16.98
CA TYR A 9 9.37 -4.32 15.70
C TYR A 9 9.91 -5.75 15.85
N PHE A 10 9.02 -6.68 16.20
CA PHE A 10 9.34 -8.09 16.10
C PHE A 10 9.46 -8.42 14.61
N PHE A 11 10.69 -8.50 14.13
CA PHE A 11 11.01 -9.16 12.89
C PHE A 11 10.70 -10.65 13.10
N VAL A 12 9.46 -11.06 12.83
CA VAL A 12 9.10 -12.48 12.86
C VAL A 12 9.90 -13.15 11.74
N PRO A 13 10.76 -14.15 12.04
CA PRO A 13 11.49 -14.85 10.99
C PRO A 13 10.49 -15.49 10.02
N GLY A 14 10.67 -15.24 8.71
CA GLY A 14 9.65 -15.45 7.67
C GLY A 14 9.00 -16.85 7.62
N ARG A 15 9.61 -17.89 8.21
CA ARG A 15 9.02 -19.24 8.28
C ARG A 15 7.85 -19.36 9.26
N LEU A 16 7.86 -18.60 10.36
CA LEU A 16 6.77 -18.63 11.35
C LEU A 16 5.56 -17.82 10.85
N PHE A 17 5.84 -16.71 10.15
CA PHE A 17 4.81 -15.91 9.46
C PHE A 17 4.12 -16.74 8.37
N GLN A 18 4.88 -17.47 7.54
CA GLN A 18 4.31 -18.34 6.51
C GLN A 18 3.34 -19.39 7.09
N THR A 19 3.74 -20.09 8.16
CA THR A 19 2.89 -21.13 8.78
C THR A 19 1.62 -20.54 9.42
N LEU A 20 1.73 -19.36 10.05
CA LEU A 20 0.59 -18.64 10.61
C LEU A 20 -0.35 -18.09 9.52
N MET A 21 0.20 -17.62 8.40
CA MET A 21 -0.57 -17.20 7.23
C MET A 21 -1.25 -18.38 6.52
N ASP A 22 -0.62 -19.56 6.47
CA ASP A 22 -1.21 -20.76 5.86
C ASP A 22 -2.42 -21.29 6.67
N ILE A 23 -2.32 -21.29 8.01
CA ILE A 23 -3.45 -21.63 8.89
C ILE A 23 -4.49 -20.50 8.87
N GLY A 24 -4.03 -19.23 8.87
CA GLY A 24 -4.89 -18.06 8.80
C GLY A 24 -5.72 -17.99 7.52
N ALA A 25 -5.12 -18.34 6.37
CA ALA A 25 -5.78 -18.40 5.07
C ALA A 25 -6.85 -19.50 5.00
N GLN A 26 -6.70 -20.58 5.78
CA GLN A 26 -7.73 -21.61 5.93
C GLN A 26 -8.90 -21.15 6.81
N LEU A 27 -8.69 -20.16 7.68
CA LEU A 27 -9.70 -19.65 8.61
C LEU A 27 -10.41 -18.39 8.10
N TYR A 28 -9.69 -17.53 7.36
CA TYR A 28 -10.19 -16.28 6.82
C TYR A 28 -9.60 -16.02 5.43
N PRO A 29 -10.40 -15.52 4.47
CA PRO A 29 -9.86 -15.09 3.19
C PRO A 29 -8.81 -13.99 3.40
N PRO A 30 -7.75 -13.94 2.57
CA PRO A 30 -6.76 -12.87 2.65
C PRO A 30 -7.44 -11.51 2.51
N ARG A 31 -6.94 -10.51 3.25
CA ARG A 31 -7.49 -9.16 3.28
C ARG A 31 -6.40 -8.12 3.14
N LEU A 32 -6.73 -7.02 2.48
CA LEU A 32 -5.88 -5.85 2.46
C LEU A 32 -5.96 -5.16 3.83
N ILE A 33 -4.82 -4.62 4.26
CA ILE A 33 -4.71 -3.78 5.44
C ILE A 33 -5.49 -2.50 5.15
N ARG A 34 -6.59 -2.35 5.88
CA ARG A 34 -7.45 -1.18 5.79
C ARG A 34 -6.73 0.03 6.40
N PRO A 35 -6.53 1.10 5.63
CA PRO A 35 -5.95 2.33 6.15
C PRO A 35 -6.98 3.17 6.95
N PRO A 36 -6.53 4.20 7.68
CA PRO A 36 -7.39 5.18 8.36
C PRO A 36 -8.46 5.80 7.46
N ARG A 37 -9.58 6.24 8.07
CA ARG A 37 -10.69 6.83 7.32
C ARG A 37 -10.35 8.17 6.69
N ALA A 38 -9.63 9.05 7.40
CA ALA A 38 -9.20 10.32 6.85
C ALA A 38 -7.81 10.17 6.23
N PHE A 39 -7.63 10.64 5.00
CA PHE A 39 -6.33 10.58 4.33
C PHE A 39 -5.28 11.43 5.06
N ASP A 40 -5.69 12.57 5.62
CA ASP A 40 -4.82 13.45 6.40
C ASP A 40 -4.18 12.73 7.59
N ASP A 41 -4.85 11.74 8.19
CA ASP A 41 -4.27 10.95 9.27
C ASP A 41 -3.07 10.13 8.78
N LEU A 42 -3.17 9.53 7.59
CA LEU A 42 -2.06 8.83 6.96
C LEU A 42 -0.96 9.80 6.57
N PHE A 43 -1.32 10.86 5.84
CA PHE A 43 -0.37 11.85 5.37
C PHE A 43 0.42 12.39 6.55
N ASN A 44 -0.24 12.94 7.57
CA ASN A 44 0.43 13.54 8.73
C ASN A 44 1.30 12.56 9.52
N LYS A 45 0.91 11.28 9.63
CA LYS A 45 1.70 10.28 10.36
C LYS A 45 2.89 9.76 9.57
N LEU A 46 2.74 9.57 8.27
CA LEU A 46 3.70 8.81 7.46
C LEU A 46 4.61 9.70 6.61
N HIS A 47 4.20 10.93 6.26
CA HIS A 47 5.01 11.85 5.45
C HIS A 47 6.33 12.29 6.10
N LEU A 48 6.48 12.14 7.42
CA LEU A 48 7.69 12.54 8.16
C LEU A 48 8.65 11.38 8.43
N VAL A 49 8.29 10.14 8.09
CA VAL A 49 9.14 8.99 8.34
C VAL A 49 10.42 9.13 7.50
N SER A 50 11.58 8.67 7.99
CA SER A 50 12.87 8.77 7.26
C SER A 50 13.43 7.40 6.85
N CYS A 51 14.03 7.32 5.66
CA CYS A 51 14.58 6.08 5.11
C CYS A 51 15.77 5.58 5.92
N ALA A 52 15.85 4.26 6.15
CA ALA A 52 16.98 3.62 6.82
C ALA A 52 18.31 3.82 6.08
N SER A 53 18.26 4.12 4.78
CA SER A 53 19.42 4.49 3.95
C SER A 53 20.02 5.87 4.30
N ALA A 54 19.44 6.62 5.25
CA ALA A 54 19.98 7.86 5.86
C ALA A 54 20.25 9.07 4.93
N THR A 55 20.07 8.95 3.61
CA THR A 55 20.43 10.01 2.65
C THR A 55 19.28 10.91 2.22
N HIS A 56 18.03 10.55 2.52
CA HIS A 56 16.84 11.33 2.17
C HIS A 56 15.70 11.11 3.17
N ARG A 57 14.86 12.14 3.34
CA ARG A 57 13.58 12.04 4.06
C ARG A 57 12.63 11.18 3.21
N PHE A 58 11.78 10.30 3.77
CA PHE A 58 10.79 9.61 2.94
C PHE A 58 9.70 10.61 2.54
N GLN A 59 9.97 11.40 1.51
CA GLN A 59 8.99 12.30 0.92
C GLN A 59 8.20 11.63 -0.20
N GLU A 60 8.57 10.42 -0.64
CA GLU A 60 7.83 9.59 -1.60
C GLU A 60 7.60 8.20 -1.00
N ASN A 61 6.59 8.13 -0.11
CA ASN A 61 6.22 6.92 0.61
C ASN A 61 5.18 6.12 -0.15
N LEU A 62 5.44 4.83 -0.31
CA LEU A 62 4.47 3.84 -0.74
C LEU A 62 4.13 2.95 0.46
N LEU A 63 2.86 2.91 0.85
CA LEU A 63 2.36 1.97 1.86
C LEU A 63 1.84 0.71 1.16
N CYS A 64 2.49 -0.43 1.40
CA CYS A 64 1.99 -1.71 0.94
C CYS A 64 0.72 -2.08 1.69
N LEU A 65 -0.41 -2.21 0.99
CA LEU A 65 -1.69 -2.58 1.59
C LEU A 65 -1.81 -4.09 1.84
N VAL A 66 -0.85 -4.90 1.38
CA VAL A 66 -0.81 -6.34 1.65
C VAL A 66 -0.17 -6.61 3.00
N CYS A 67 1.06 -6.13 3.22
CA CYS A 67 1.83 -6.42 4.45
C CYS A 67 2.12 -5.19 5.33
N GLY A 68 1.68 -3.99 4.96
CA GLY A 68 1.73 -2.80 5.82
C GLY A 68 3.09 -2.12 5.90
N ARG A 69 4.06 -2.57 5.11
CA ARG A 69 5.40 -1.98 5.05
C ARG A 69 5.40 -0.68 4.24
N LEU A 70 6.17 0.29 4.71
CA LEU A 70 6.51 1.50 3.98
C LEU A 70 7.70 1.24 3.06
N LEU A 71 7.61 1.69 1.81
CA LEU A 71 8.63 1.58 0.79
C LEU A 71 9.06 2.98 0.35
N CYS A 72 10.34 3.12 0.00
CA CYS A 72 10.90 4.37 -0.48
C CYS A 72 10.98 4.40 -2.00
N ALA A 73 10.28 5.33 -2.65
CA ALA A 73 10.39 5.56 -4.08
C ALA A 73 11.58 6.44 -4.51
N LEU A 74 12.31 7.04 -3.56
CA LEU A 74 13.52 7.83 -3.85
C LEU A 74 14.78 6.96 -3.97
N CYS A 75 14.84 5.83 -3.26
CA CYS A 75 15.98 4.90 -3.35
C CYS A 75 16.08 4.22 -4.71
N ALA A 76 14.95 4.02 -5.37
CA ALA A 76 14.82 3.33 -6.65
C ALA A 76 13.49 3.71 -7.29
N HIS A 77 13.39 3.58 -8.60
CA HIS A 77 12.17 3.94 -9.34
C HIS A 77 10.94 3.22 -8.76
N VAL A 78 9.81 3.94 -8.60
CA VAL A 78 8.55 3.42 -8.03
C VAL A 78 8.23 2.02 -8.55
N SER A 79 8.35 1.84 -9.87
CA SER A 79 8.06 0.59 -10.55
C SER A 79 8.93 -0.58 -10.10
N SER A 80 10.24 -0.37 -9.91
CA SER A 80 11.14 -1.43 -9.46
C SER A 80 10.90 -1.79 -8.01
N VAL A 81 10.69 -0.78 -7.15
CA VAL A 81 10.40 -0.97 -5.72
C VAL A 81 9.11 -1.78 -5.53
N LEU A 82 8.06 -1.47 -6.29
CA LEU A 82 6.79 -2.18 -6.23
C LEU A 82 6.87 -3.63 -6.71
N VAL A 83 7.59 -3.88 -7.81
CA VAL A 83 7.77 -5.24 -8.35
C VAL A 83 8.61 -6.09 -7.41
N GLU A 84 9.77 -5.57 -6.97
CA GLU A 84 10.64 -6.27 -6.03
C GLU A 84 9.92 -6.56 -4.71
N HIS A 85 9.21 -5.57 -4.18
CA HIS A 85 8.46 -5.75 -2.94
C HIS A 85 7.33 -6.77 -3.09
N ALA A 86 6.57 -6.73 -4.19
CA ALA A 86 5.49 -7.70 -4.44
C ALA A 86 6.02 -9.14 -4.58
N PHE A 87 7.24 -9.31 -5.09
CA PHE A 87 7.90 -10.62 -5.09
C PHE A 87 8.20 -11.11 -3.67
N HIS A 88 8.62 -10.21 -2.76
CA HIS A 88 8.92 -10.53 -1.37
C HIS A 88 7.69 -10.60 -0.44
N CYS A 89 6.63 -9.85 -0.72
CA CYS A 89 5.42 -9.70 0.10
C CYS A 89 4.31 -10.66 -0.40
N GLU A 90 4.64 -11.96 -0.59
CA GLU A 90 3.69 -13.08 -0.82
C GLU A 90 3.39 -13.51 -2.27
N GLY A 91 4.21 -13.10 -3.25
CA GLY A 91 4.33 -13.86 -4.50
C GLY A 91 3.44 -13.38 -5.65
N PHE A 92 3.91 -12.32 -6.31
CA PHE A 92 3.59 -11.92 -7.69
C PHE A 92 2.47 -10.88 -7.86
N ALA A 93 1.59 -10.63 -6.89
CA ALA A 93 0.57 -9.57 -6.98
C ALA A 93 0.62 -8.59 -5.81
N GLY A 94 0.97 -7.33 -6.08
CA GLY A 94 1.12 -6.29 -5.06
C GLY A 94 0.07 -5.18 -5.18
N VAL A 95 -0.26 -4.58 -4.04
CA VAL A 95 -1.12 -3.40 -3.94
C VAL A 95 -0.46 -2.40 -3.00
N SER A 96 -0.21 -1.18 -3.46
CA SER A 96 0.47 -0.14 -2.67
C SER A 96 -0.16 1.23 -2.88
N LEU A 97 -0.32 1.99 -1.80
CA LEU A 97 -0.84 3.35 -1.79
C LEU A 97 0.29 4.36 -1.70
N GLU A 98 0.33 5.32 -2.61
CA GLU A 98 1.24 6.45 -2.56
C GLU A 98 0.69 7.55 -1.64
N ILE A 99 1.47 7.91 -0.62
CA ILE A 99 1.03 8.82 0.45
C ILE A 99 0.95 10.28 -0.01
N ASN A 100 1.64 10.69 -1.07
CA ASN A 100 1.63 12.09 -1.53
C ASN A 100 0.58 12.40 -2.59
N THR A 101 0.13 11.38 -3.32
CA THR A 101 -0.80 11.55 -4.45
C THR A 101 -2.14 10.87 -4.18
N SER A 102 -2.23 10.05 -3.12
CA SER A 102 -3.32 9.12 -2.83
C SER A 102 -3.53 8.01 -3.88
N LEU A 103 -2.62 7.88 -4.84
CA LEU A 103 -2.74 6.93 -5.94
C LEU A 103 -2.43 5.52 -5.47
N VAL A 104 -3.26 4.56 -5.87
CA VAL A 104 -2.99 3.13 -5.68
C VAL A 104 -2.32 2.57 -6.93
N TYR A 105 -1.18 1.93 -6.72
CA TYR A 105 -0.49 1.11 -7.69
C TYR A 105 -0.77 -0.37 -7.45
N VAL A 106 -0.99 -1.09 -8.54
CA VAL A 106 -1.07 -2.54 -8.55
C VAL A 106 0.09 -3.11 -9.36
N SER A 107 0.69 -4.18 -8.87
CA SER A 107 1.73 -4.92 -9.60
C SER A 107 1.27 -6.36 -9.81
N LEU A 108 1.61 -6.91 -10.97
CA LEU A 108 1.39 -8.31 -11.31
C LEU A 108 2.58 -8.83 -12.12
N GLY A 109 3.46 -9.56 -11.44
CA GLY A 109 4.75 -9.96 -11.97
C GLY A 109 5.63 -8.74 -12.27
N PRO A 110 6.27 -8.68 -13.45
CA PRO A 110 7.10 -7.54 -13.85
C PRO A 110 6.28 -6.36 -14.41
N SER A 111 4.95 -6.38 -14.25
CA SER A 111 4.07 -5.35 -14.78
C SER A 111 3.44 -4.55 -13.63
N ILE A 112 3.30 -3.24 -13.82
CA ILE A 112 2.61 -2.35 -12.90
C ILE A 112 1.48 -1.61 -13.62
N CYS A 113 0.47 -1.17 -12.87
CA CYS A 113 -0.61 -0.34 -13.36
C CYS A 113 -1.10 0.61 -12.26
N GLU A 114 -1.59 1.77 -12.68
CA GLU A 114 -2.28 2.73 -11.81
C GLU A 114 -3.74 2.32 -11.72
N TRP A 115 -4.25 2.13 -10.50
CA TRP A 115 -5.63 1.74 -10.26
C TRP A 115 -6.56 2.94 -10.06
N GLY A 116 -6.04 4.02 -9.45
CA GLY A 116 -6.80 5.19 -9.01
C GLY A 116 -6.70 5.38 -7.49
N SER A 117 -7.49 6.29 -6.92
CA SER A 117 -7.46 6.53 -5.46
C SER A 117 -8.54 5.71 -4.74
N ILE A 118 -8.25 5.20 -3.55
CA ILE A 118 -9.28 4.64 -2.63
C ILE A 118 -9.89 5.73 -1.73
N TYR A 119 -9.37 6.95 -1.83
CA TYR A 119 -9.82 8.12 -1.09
C TYR A 119 -10.55 9.08 -2.02
N LEU A 120 -11.73 9.54 -1.61
CA LEU A 120 -12.52 10.50 -2.35
C LEU A 120 -12.86 11.69 -1.46
N ASP A 121 -13.11 12.84 -2.08
CA ASP A 121 -13.69 13.97 -1.36
C ASP A 121 -15.17 13.72 -1.03
N VAL A 122 -15.80 14.67 -0.34
CA VAL A 122 -17.22 14.59 0.05
C VAL A 122 -18.19 14.52 -1.12
N TYR A 123 -17.75 14.84 -2.34
CA TYR A 123 -18.54 14.76 -3.56
C TYR A 123 -18.26 13.48 -4.36
N GLY A 124 -17.39 12.60 -3.86
CA GLY A 124 -17.02 11.36 -4.54
C GLY A 124 -15.98 11.55 -5.65
N GLU A 125 -15.27 12.69 -5.67
CA GLU A 125 -14.23 12.96 -6.65
C GLU A 125 -12.84 12.56 -6.12
N GLU A 126 -11.97 12.10 -7.02
CA GLU A 126 -10.54 11.96 -6.72
C GLU A 126 -9.88 13.35 -6.68
N ASP A 127 -8.86 13.52 -5.84
CA ASP A 127 -7.97 14.69 -5.87
C ASP A 127 -6.55 14.23 -6.21
N LEU A 128 -6.34 13.95 -7.50
CA LEU A 128 -5.05 13.49 -8.01
C LEU A 128 -3.96 14.52 -7.68
N ASP A 129 -2.83 14.03 -7.18
CA ASP A 129 -1.70 14.82 -6.69
C ASP A 129 -2.04 15.79 -5.54
N LEU A 130 -3.23 15.65 -4.91
CA LEU A 130 -3.72 16.51 -3.83
C LEU A 130 -3.72 18.01 -4.19
N LYS A 131 -3.81 18.35 -5.48
CA LYS A 131 -3.67 19.74 -5.98
C LYS A 131 -4.78 20.66 -5.50
N ARG A 132 -5.98 20.13 -5.23
CA ARG A 132 -7.12 20.94 -4.75
C ARG A 132 -7.07 21.15 -3.24
N GLY A 133 -6.31 20.32 -2.51
CA GLY A 133 -6.18 20.38 -1.06
C GLY A 133 -7.49 20.06 -0.33
N LYS A 134 -8.36 19.26 -0.95
CA LYS A 134 -9.64 18.87 -0.31
C LYS A 134 -9.41 17.72 0.67
N PRO A 135 -10.10 17.70 1.82
CA PRO A 135 -10.09 16.53 2.69
C PRO A 135 -10.63 15.31 1.95
N LEU A 136 -9.84 14.23 1.98
CA LEU A 136 -10.23 12.96 1.37
C LEU A 136 -10.53 11.91 2.44
N PHE A 137 -11.51 11.05 2.13
CA PHE A 137 -11.98 10.00 3.01
C PHE A 137 -11.97 8.65 2.29
N LEU A 138 -11.59 7.61 3.03
CA LEU A 138 -11.61 6.23 2.54
C LEU A 138 -13.03 5.89 2.11
N ASN A 139 -13.17 5.54 0.84
CA ASN A 139 -14.44 5.08 0.29
C ASN A 139 -14.52 3.56 0.42
N ASP A 140 -15.51 3.09 1.17
CA ASP A 140 -15.67 1.67 1.51
C ASP A 140 -15.91 0.80 0.27
N ASP A 141 -16.70 1.28 -0.69
CA ASP A 141 -17.02 0.55 -1.91
C ASP A 141 -15.80 0.39 -2.81
N ARG A 142 -14.99 1.44 -2.96
CA ARG A 142 -13.74 1.41 -3.72
C ARG A 142 -12.71 0.50 -3.08
N PHE A 143 -12.58 0.54 -1.76
CA PHE A 143 -11.67 -0.36 -1.04
C PHE A 143 -12.11 -1.82 -1.18
N ALA A 144 -13.40 -2.11 -1.06
CA ALA A 144 -13.94 -3.46 -1.24
C ALA A 144 -13.74 -3.96 -2.68
N LEU A 145 -13.90 -3.09 -3.69
CA LEU A 145 -13.63 -3.42 -5.08
C LEU A 145 -12.15 -3.74 -5.32
N LEU A 146 -11.25 -2.91 -4.79
CA LEU A 146 -9.80 -3.13 -4.88
C LEU A 146 -9.39 -4.47 -4.23
N GLU A 147 -9.89 -4.73 -3.02
CA GLU A 147 -9.63 -5.99 -2.30
C GLU A 147 -10.17 -7.19 -3.08
N SER A 148 -11.40 -7.11 -3.60
CA SER A 148 -11.97 -8.18 -4.42
C SER A 148 -11.12 -8.46 -5.65
N GLN A 149 -10.68 -7.43 -6.37
CA GLN A 149 -9.87 -7.61 -7.58
C GLN A 149 -8.49 -8.21 -7.31
N TRP A 150 -7.91 -7.88 -6.15
CA TRP A 150 -6.67 -8.46 -5.68
C TRP A 150 -6.84 -9.95 -5.36
N ILE A 151 -7.86 -10.31 -4.56
CA ILE A 151 -8.17 -11.70 -4.19
C ILE A 151 -8.45 -12.56 -5.42
N THR A 152 -9.20 -12.03 -6.40
CA THR A 152 -9.56 -12.78 -7.62
C THR A 152 -8.51 -12.68 -8.74
N HIS A 153 -7.38 -12.00 -8.50
CA HIS A 153 -6.34 -11.71 -9.50
C HIS A 153 -6.89 -11.14 -10.83
N SER A 154 -7.96 -10.36 -10.77
CA SER A 154 -8.72 -9.93 -11.97
C SER A 154 -8.26 -8.58 -12.54
N PHE A 155 -7.18 -7.99 -12.02
CA PHE A 155 -6.69 -6.67 -12.46
C PHE A 155 -6.42 -6.62 -13.97
N ARG A 156 -5.89 -7.69 -14.58
CA ARG A 156 -5.62 -7.72 -16.04
C ARG A 156 -6.87 -7.62 -16.90
N HIS A 157 -8.02 -8.03 -16.38
CA HIS A 157 -9.28 -7.95 -17.13
C HIS A 157 -9.90 -6.55 -17.05
N VAL A 158 -9.65 -5.83 -15.95
CA VAL A 158 -10.27 -4.54 -15.66
C VAL A 158 -9.38 -3.37 -16.10
N LEU A 159 -8.08 -3.47 -15.83
CA LEU A 159 -7.11 -2.41 -16.11
C LEU A 159 -6.47 -2.59 -17.48
N LYS A 160 -6.36 -1.49 -18.23
CA LYS A 160 -5.87 -1.50 -19.61
C LYS A 160 -4.43 -1.02 -19.78
N HIS A 161 -3.95 -0.15 -18.88
CA HIS A 161 -2.68 0.57 -19.03
C HIS A 161 -1.55 -0.05 -18.20
N TRP A 162 -1.14 -1.26 -18.54
CA TRP A 162 -0.02 -1.93 -17.88
C TRP A 162 1.32 -1.47 -18.44
N ARG A 163 2.29 -1.22 -17.56
CA ARG A 163 3.65 -0.85 -17.91
C ARG A 163 4.59 -1.96 -17.44
N TYR A 164 5.42 -2.45 -18.36
CA TYR A 164 6.47 -3.41 -18.03
C TYR A 164 7.66 -2.67 -17.42
N VAL A 165 8.26 -3.26 -16.39
CA VAL A 165 9.38 -2.69 -15.62
C VAL A 165 10.69 -3.35 -16.03
#